data_AF-A0A814H395-F1
#
_entry.id   AF-A0A814H395-F1
#
_cell.length_a   1.000
_cell.length_b   1.000
_cell.length_c   1.000
_cell.angle_alpha   90.00
_cell.angle_beta   90.00
_cell.angle_gamma   90.00
#
_symmetry.space_group_name_H-M   'P 1'
#
loop_
_entity.id
_entity.type
_entity.pdbx_description
1 polymer ?
#
loop_
_entity_poly.entity_id
_entity_poly.type
_entity_poly.pdbx_seq_one_letter_code
_entity_poly.pdbx_strand_id
1 'polypeptide(L)'
;MNVFDYLPIKIIERTNNYYDHDDQQEEFLDKIIENETNTGFTYNQYSPLWRLIIIFSSNSNIFDIILTLNHAIGDGISGMAFFTTFIECLTEKSTLTFSLNDDRPMNELIPSRLPPFSSLLLKIIEKILLPKFLSQYFFPKTYWTGNIQIIGNDLSKTRLVSFKLSNQLLDLLHKKCQFEKTTIHTAILSSFLLSITEIMGKKNVELSCNTAVNTRRYCQPIESNKKMGVFVSGADSYHYIPYRNNLIDLFWPLARQIKEQINKEIEHSVLPLIQSLKFISNWNQFLIDQRKSLPNGYQHTVDISNILGWSFHSNDPSWNIIHGGFTQSANTVGSLFTLSVVTVNDILKVYISFHEHSIENIEQVNFIKDRMKQILIDAIYL
;
A
#
# COMPACT_ATOMS: atom_id res chain seq x y z
N MET A 1 15.38 16.58 -32.64
CA MET A 1 14.79 16.49 -31.28
C MET A 1 14.81 15.05 -30.87
N ASN A 2 15.37 14.76 -29.70
CA ASN A 2 15.51 13.39 -29.24
C ASN A 2 14.19 12.96 -28.57
N VAL A 3 13.70 11.75 -28.80
CA VAL A 3 12.44 11.27 -28.20
C VAL A 3 12.51 11.33 -26.66
N PHE A 4 13.71 11.21 -26.11
CA PHE A 4 13.99 11.38 -24.68
C PHE A 4 13.62 12.75 -24.12
N ASP A 5 13.61 13.82 -24.95
CA ASP A 5 13.29 15.19 -24.51
C ASP A 5 11.81 15.35 -24.10
N TYR A 6 10.96 14.40 -24.50
CA TYR A 6 9.52 14.38 -24.19
C TYR A 6 9.13 13.35 -23.15
N LEU A 7 10.07 12.49 -22.72
CA LEU A 7 9.78 11.53 -21.67
C LEU A 7 9.72 12.26 -20.32
N PRO A 8 8.80 11.86 -19.42
CA PRO A 8 8.64 12.46 -18.10
C PRO A 8 9.76 11.99 -17.14
N ILE A 9 11.02 12.19 -17.54
CA ILE A 9 12.22 11.73 -16.84
C ILE A 9 12.92 12.94 -16.23
N LYS A 10 13.19 12.87 -14.93
CA LYS A 10 13.99 13.84 -14.20
C LYS A 10 15.29 13.19 -13.75
N ILE A 11 16.41 13.85 -13.99
CA ILE A 11 17.73 13.40 -13.53
C ILE A 11 18.19 14.34 -12.42
N ILE A 12 18.65 13.79 -11.30
CA ILE A 12 19.11 14.51 -10.12
C ILE A 12 20.51 14.02 -9.77
N GLU A 13 21.49 14.93 -9.71
CA GLU A 13 22.83 14.64 -9.20
C GLU A 13 22.89 14.90 -7.69
N ARG A 14 23.42 13.93 -6.94
CA ARG A 14 23.76 14.08 -5.52
C ARG A 14 25.12 14.73 -5.40
N THR A 15 25.15 15.97 -4.95
CA THR A 15 26.37 16.79 -4.82
C THR A 15 27.18 16.51 -3.55
N ASN A 16 26.63 15.79 -2.57
CA ASN A 16 27.28 15.48 -1.30
C ASN A 16 27.63 13.99 -1.20
N ASN A 17 28.75 13.66 -0.56
CA ASN A 17 29.21 12.31 -0.23
C ASN A 17 28.34 11.63 0.86
N TYR A 18 27.02 11.56 0.66
CA TYR A 18 26.05 11.00 1.62
C TYR A 18 26.10 9.47 1.75
N TYR A 19 27.03 8.78 1.10
CA TYR A 19 27.12 7.31 1.15
C TYR A 19 27.69 6.78 2.48
N ASP A 20 28.16 7.64 3.39
CA ASP A 20 28.75 7.20 4.67
C ASP A 20 27.71 7.03 5.81
N HIS A 21 26.48 7.54 5.67
CA HIS A 21 25.43 7.45 6.70
C HIS A 21 24.06 7.06 6.12
N ASP A 22 23.71 5.79 6.31
CA ASP A 22 22.49 5.11 5.86
C ASP A 22 21.20 5.90 6.20
N ASP A 23 21.11 6.46 7.41
CA ASP A 23 19.93 7.24 7.86
C ASP A 23 19.74 8.55 7.07
N GLN A 24 20.84 9.24 6.71
CA GLN A 24 20.76 10.51 5.96
C GLN A 24 20.37 10.28 4.50
N GLN A 25 20.80 9.15 3.93
CA GLN A 25 20.40 8.73 2.58
C GLN A 25 18.89 8.44 2.53
N GLU A 26 18.36 7.74 3.54
CA GLU A 26 16.92 7.46 3.63
C GLU A 26 16.10 8.74 3.76
N GLU A 27 16.51 9.69 4.62
CA GLU A 27 15.80 10.97 4.76
C GLU A 27 15.77 11.78 3.46
N PHE A 28 16.87 11.79 2.71
CA PHE A 28 16.93 12.45 1.40
C PHE A 28 15.97 11.83 0.38
N LEU A 29 15.96 10.49 0.29
CA LEU A 29 15.06 9.76 -0.61
C LEU A 29 13.60 9.97 -0.20
N ASP A 30 13.30 9.86 1.08
CA ASP A 30 11.96 10.00 1.63
C ASP A 30 11.38 11.41 1.35
N LYS A 31 12.21 12.47 1.39
CA LYS A 31 11.80 13.83 0.99
C LYS A 31 11.43 13.93 -0.50
N ILE A 32 12.18 13.29 -1.38
CA ILE A 32 11.88 13.28 -2.83
C ILE A 32 10.59 12.49 -3.08
N ILE A 33 10.46 11.33 -2.45
CA ILE A 33 9.25 10.49 -2.54
C ILE A 33 8.04 11.27 -2.02
N GLU A 34 8.15 11.96 -0.89
CA GLU A 34 7.06 12.78 -0.33
C GLU A 34 6.65 13.87 -1.31
N ASN A 35 7.61 14.59 -1.91
CA ASN A 35 7.32 15.59 -2.92
C ASN A 35 6.62 14.99 -4.15
N GLU A 36 7.08 13.84 -4.65
CA GLU A 36 6.45 13.17 -5.78
C GLU A 36 5.02 12.70 -5.47
N THR A 37 4.76 12.16 -4.29
CA THR A 37 3.40 11.76 -3.87
C THR A 37 2.42 12.94 -3.77
N ASN A 38 2.94 14.15 -3.60
CA ASN A 38 2.16 15.39 -3.59
C ASN A 38 2.08 16.08 -4.95
N THR A 39 2.73 15.54 -5.98
CA THR A 39 2.73 16.11 -7.32
C THR A 39 1.67 15.42 -8.17
N GLY A 40 0.57 16.12 -8.45
CA GLY A 40 -0.53 15.60 -9.26
C GLY A 40 -0.15 15.22 -10.69
N PHE A 41 -1.01 14.44 -11.34
CA PHE A 41 -0.93 14.17 -12.77
C PHE A 41 -1.86 15.10 -13.55
N THR A 42 -1.44 15.51 -14.75
CA THR A 42 -2.32 16.19 -15.69
C THR A 42 -3.04 15.16 -16.55
N TYR A 43 -4.37 15.14 -16.51
CA TYR A 43 -5.18 14.21 -17.28
C TYR A 43 -5.47 14.77 -18.67
N ASN A 44 -4.55 14.52 -19.62
CA ASN A 44 -4.74 14.82 -21.03
C ASN A 44 -4.01 13.80 -21.91
N GLN A 45 -4.29 13.79 -23.21
CA GLN A 45 -3.73 12.82 -24.17
C GLN A 45 -2.21 12.94 -24.41
N TYR A 46 -1.58 14.02 -23.96
CA TYR A 46 -0.15 14.29 -24.16
C TYR A 46 0.69 14.00 -22.91
N SER A 47 0.05 13.78 -21.76
CA SER A 47 0.73 13.59 -20.48
C SER A 47 0.66 12.11 -20.08
N PRO A 48 1.78 11.37 -20.11
CA PRO A 48 1.80 10.01 -19.60
C PRO A 48 1.42 9.99 -18.13
N LEU A 49 0.69 8.95 -17.73
CA LEU A 49 0.30 8.71 -16.34
C LEU A 49 1.42 8.05 -15.51
N TRP A 50 2.66 8.29 -15.90
CA TRP A 50 3.86 7.84 -15.21
C TRP A 50 4.95 8.92 -15.25
N ARG A 51 5.86 8.90 -14.28
CA ARG A 51 7.10 9.71 -14.26
C ARG A 51 8.26 8.86 -13.75
N LEU A 52 9.47 9.18 -14.17
CA LEU A 52 10.69 8.52 -13.71
C LEU A 52 11.67 9.55 -13.16
N ILE A 53 12.26 9.28 -12.01
CA ILE A 53 13.37 10.06 -11.47
C ILE A 53 14.59 9.15 -11.35
N ILE A 54 15.71 9.60 -11.90
CA ILE A 54 17.02 8.96 -11.76
C ILE A 54 17.87 9.84 -10.87
N ILE A 55 18.34 9.28 -9.76
CA ILE A 55 19.18 9.98 -8.79
C ILE A 55 20.54 9.31 -8.78
N PHE A 56 21.58 10.02 -9.20
CA PHE A 56 22.93 9.46 -9.32
C PHE A 56 23.95 10.33 -8.58
N SER A 57 25.16 9.80 -8.40
CA SER A 57 26.32 10.58 -7.94
C SER A 57 27.48 10.31 -8.87
N SER A 58 28.16 11.36 -9.33
CA SER A 58 29.35 11.23 -10.19
C SER A 58 30.50 10.44 -9.54
N ASN A 59 30.46 10.27 -8.22
CA ASN A 59 31.45 9.53 -7.44
C ASN A 59 31.03 8.08 -7.11
N SER A 60 29.90 7.60 -7.62
CA SER A 60 29.36 6.27 -7.29
C SER A 60 28.81 5.55 -8.53
N ASN A 61 28.93 4.22 -8.53
CA ASN A 61 28.29 3.36 -9.53
C ASN A 61 26.87 2.94 -9.13
N ILE A 62 26.35 3.49 -8.02
CA ILE A 62 25.00 3.23 -7.50
C ILE A 62 24.13 4.44 -7.78
N PHE A 63 22.95 4.19 -8.34
CA PHE A 63 21.92 5.21 -8.52
C PHE A 63 20.56 4.68 -8.06
N ASP A 64 19.69 5.59 -7.64
CA ASP A 64 18.32 5.29 -7.27
C ASP A 64 17.37 5.63 -8.43
N ILE A 65 16.32 4.83 -8.57
CA ILE A 65 15.26 5.06 -9.55
C ILE A 65 13.92 5.14 -8.81
N ILE A 66 13.17 6.21 -9.05
CA ILE A 66 11.81 6.37 -8.55
C ILE A 66 10.86 6.33 -9.75
N LEU A 67 10.01 5.32 -9.79
CA LEU A 67 8.88 5.26 -10.72
C LEU A 67 7.62 5.76 -9.99
N THR A 68 7.01 6.80 -10.52
CA THR A 68 5.70 7.29 -10.05
C THR A 68 4.64 6.87 -11.08
N LEU A 69 3.59 6.18 -10.63
CA LEU A 69 2.47 5.77 -11.47
C LEU A 69 1.16 6.38 -10.96
N ASN A 70 0.31 6.84 -11.86
CA ASN A 70 -1.08 7.06 -11.51
C ASN A 70 -1.73 5.69 -11.25
N HIS A 71 -2.45 5.56 -10.14
CA HIS A 71 -3.03 4.27 -9.75
C HIS A 71 -4.04 3.75 -10.78
N ALA A 72 -4.57 4.57 -11.70
CA ALA A 72 -5.44 4.13 -12.79
C ALA A 72 -4.76 3.22 -13.83
N ILE A 73 -3.42 3.22 -13.91
CA ILE A 73 -2.68 2.44 -14.92
C ILE A 73 -1.81 1.32 -14.31
N GLY A 74 -1.69 1.26 -12.99
CA GLY A 74 -0.83 0.29 -12.33
C GLY A 74 -1.11 0.17 -10.84
N ASP A 75 -0.95 -1.04 -10.33
CA ASP A 75 -0.88 -1.36 -8.91
C ASP A 75 0.57 -1.61 -8.44
N GLY A 76 0.76 -1.97 -7.17
CA GLY A 76 2.10 -2.24 -6.63
C GLY A 76 2.88 -3.33 -7.38
N ILE A 77 2.19 -4.39 -7.83
CA ILE A 77 2.79 -5.47 -8.63
C ILE A 77 3.20 -4.97 -10.02
N SER A 78 2.47 -4.01 -10.59
CA SER A 78 2.85 -3.35 -11.84
C SER A 78 4.18 -2.59 -11.70
N GLY A 79 4.44 -1.99 -10.53
CA GLY A 79 5.74 -1.41 -10.23
C GLY A 79 6.87 -2.45 -10.28
N MET A 80 6.66 -3.62 -9.69
CA MET A 80 7.62 -4.74 -9.78
C MET A 80 7.82 -5.21 -11.22
N ALA A 81 6.73 -5.31 -11.99
CA ALA A 81 6.77 -5.70 -13.39
C ALA A 81 7.65 -4.76 -14.21
N PHE A 82 7.47 -3.44 -14.04
CA PHE A 82 8.28 -2.43 -14.70
C PHE A 82 9.77 -2.63 -14.39
N PHE A 83 10.14 -2.68 -13.12
CA PHE A 83 11.56 -2.79 -12.74
C PHE A 83 12.16 -4.14 -13.16
N THR A 84 11.34 -5.19 -13.22
CA THR A 84 11.77 -6.50 -13.74
C THR A 84 12.18 -6.41 -15.19
N THR A 85 11.28 -5.90 -16.03
CA THR A 85 11.55 -5.67 -17.44
C THR A 85 12.65 -4.64 -17.66
N PHE A 86 12.73 -3.59 -16.83
CA PHE A 86 13.74 -2.55 -16.93
C PHE A 86 15.15 -3.12 -16.76
N ILE A 87 15.36 -3.97 -15.75
CA ILE A 87 16.66 -4.62 -15.52
C ILE A 87 16.97 -5.65 -16.61
N GLU A 88 15.99 -6.47 -17.01
CA GLU A 88 16.14 -7.39 -18.15
C GLU A 88 16.63 -6.61 -19.40
N CYS A 89 16.05 -5.44 -19.69
CA CYS A 89 16.45 -4.56 -20.80
C CYS A 89 17.84 -3.90 -20.63
N LEU A 90 18.30 -3.66 -19.41
CA LEU A 90 19.65 -3.11 -19.16
C LEU A 90 20.74 -4.16 -19.36
N THR A 91 20.41 -5.41 -19.03
CA THR A 91 21.32 -6.55 -19.07
C THR A 91 21.40 -7.16 -20.48
N GLU A 92 20.25 -7.44 -21.08
CA GLU A 92 20.17 -7.95 -22.45
C GLU A 92 20.19 -6.74 -23.41
N LYS A 93 21.18 -6.64 -24.32
CA LYS A 93 21.20 -5.63 -25.38
C LYS A 93 19.98 -5.82 -26.29
N SER A 94 18.87 -5.19 -25.90
CA SER A 94 17.50 -5.19 -26.42
C SER A 94 17.24 -6.04 -27.69
N THR A 95 16.90 -7.32 -27.51
CA THR A 95 16.19 -8.12 -28.53
C THR A 95 14.69 -8.23 -28.24
N LEU A 96 14.19 -7.59 -27.18
CA LEU A 96 12.78 -7.63 -26.80
C LEU A 96 11.93 -6.82 -27.79
N THR A 97 11.19 -7.51 -28.64
CA THR A 97 10.13 -6.93 -29.47
C THR A 97 8.84 -6.87 -28.66
N PHE A 98 8.37 -5.66 -28.34
CA PHE A 98 7.06 -5.46 -27.71
C PHE A 98 5.98 -5.31 -28.77
N SER A 99 4.92 -6.12 -28.69
CA SER A 99 3.72 -6.03 -29.53
C SER A 99 2.59 -5.43 -28.71
N LEU A 100 2.08 -4.26 -29.12
CA LEU A 100 0.88 -3.66 -28.52
C LEU A 100 -0.38 -4.50 -28.77
N ASN A 101 -0.34 -5.44 -29.73
CA ASN A 101 -1.49 -6.28 -30.08
C ASN A 101 -1.70 -7.43 -29.08
N ASP A 102 -0.75 -7.68 -28.19
CA ASP A 102 -0.84 -8.77 -27.21
C ASP A 102 -1.64 -8.36 -25.95
N ASP A 103 -1.94 -7.07 -25.80
CA ASP A 103 -2.74 -6.54 -24.70
C ASP A 103 -4.24 -6.69 -24.98
N ARG A 104 -4.87 -7.62 -24.26
CA ARG A 104 -6.34 -7.71 -24.21
C ARG A 104 -6.92 -6.49 -23.50
N PRO A 105 -8.00 -5.89 -24.03
CA PRO A 105 -8.67 -4.79 -23.37
C PRO A 105 -9.28 -5.26 -22.03
N MET A 106 -9.19 -4.42 -21.00
CA MET A 106 -9.56 -4.75 -19.62
C MET A 106 -11.03 -5.22 -19.46
N ASN A 107 -11.93 -4.78 -20.35
CA ASN A 107 -13.33 -5.18 -20.37
C ASN A 107 -13.57 -6.66 -20.76
N GLU A 108 -12.56 -7.33 -21.31
CA GLU A 108 -12.60 -8.78 -21.59
C GLU A 108 -12.17 -9.62 -20.39
N LEU A 109 -11.65 -9.00 -19.32
CA LEU A 109 -11.25 -9.73 -18.12
C LEU A 109 -12.47 -10.03 -17.25
N ILE A 110 -13.02 -11.22 -17.44
CA ILE A 110 -14.14 -11.71 -16.64
C ILE A 110 -13.60 -12.35 -15.36
N PRO A 111 -14.22 -12.11 -14.19
CA PRO A 111 -13.87 -12.85 -12.98
C PRO A 111 -14.04 -14.36 -13.21
N SER A 112 -13.02 -15.12 -12.83
CA SER A 112 -12.92 -16.57 -12.99
C SER A 112 -14.02 -17.36 -12.31
N ARG A 113 -14.69 -16.74 -11.34
CA ARG A 113 -15.83 -17.28 -10.61
C ARG A 113 -16.84 -16.17 -10.38
N LEU A 114 -18.12 -16.52 -10.48
CA LEU A 114 -19.19 -15.66 -10.00
C LEU A 114 -19.24 -15.72 -8.47
N PRO A 115 -19.55 -14.60 -7.79
CA PRO A 115 -19.68 -14.60 -6.36
C PRO A 115 -21.03 -15.26 -5.98
N PRO A 116 -21.20 -15.71 -4.73
CA PRO A 116 -22.52 -16.07 -4.25
C PRO A 116 -23.51 -14.91 -4.49
N PHE A 117 -24.64 -15.16 -5.16
CA PHE A 117 -25.60 -14.12 -5.51
C PHE A 117 -26.06 -13.30 -4.29
N SER A 118 -26.23 -13.95 -3.14
CA SER A 118 -26.56 -13.29 -1.87
C SER A 118 -25.51 -12.26 -1.46
N SER A 119 -24.23 -12.61 -1.50
CA SER A 119 -23.13 -11.69 -1.18
C SER A 119 -23.04 -10.51 -2.14
N LEU A 120 -23.24 -10.75 -3.45
CA LEU A 120 -23.27 -9.70 -4.46
C LEU A 120 -24.46 -8.75 -4.25
N LEU A 121 -25.66 -9.30 -4.03
CA LEU A 121 -26.86 -8.51 -3.77
C LEU A 121 -26.70 -7.67 -2.50
N LEU A 122 -26.18 -8.25 -1.42
CA LEU A 122 -25.91 -7.51 -0.18
C LEU A 122 -24.94 -6.35 -0.42
N LYS A 123 -23.84 -6.54 -1.17
CA LYS A 123 -22.91 -5.45 -1.49
C LYS A 123 -23.53 -4.36 -2.36
N ILE A 124 -24.34 -4.73 -3.35
CA ILE A 124 -25.05 -3.76 -4.19
C ILE A 124 -26.04 -2.95 -3.33
N ILE A 125 -26.79 -3.62 -2.46
CA ILE A 125 -27.71 -2.94 -1.53
C ILE A 125 -26.92 -1.99 -0.62
N GLU A 126 -25.94 -2.50 0.10
CA GLU A 126 -25.14 -1.75 1.08
C GLU A 126 -24.46 -0.51 0.46
N LYS A 127 -23.83 -0.67 -0.71
CA LYS A 127 -22.94 0.34 -1.29
C LYS A 127 -23.61 1.26 -2.31
N ILE A 128 -24.69 0.81 -2.96
CA ILE A 128 -25.24 1.50 -4.14
C ILE A 128 -26.70 1.89 -3.91
N LEU A 129 -27.55 0.94 -3.52
CA LEU A 129 -29.01 1.16 -3.51
C LEU A 129 -29.53 1.76 -2.20
N LEU A 130 -28.88 1.49 -1.07
CA LEU A 130 -29.38 1.91 0.24
C LEU A 130 -29.15 3.41 0.46
N PRO A 131 -30.20 4.21 0.73
CA PRO A 131 -30.05 5.61 1.09
C PRO A 131 -29.11 5.79 2.28
N LYS A 132 -28.27 6.82 2.25
CA LYS A 132 -27.16 6.98 3.21
C LYS A 132 -27.58 6.98 4.67
N PHE A 133 -28.67 7.66 5.00
CA PHE A 133 -29.17 7.70 6.39
C PHE A 133 -29.59 6.32 6.88
N LEU A 134 -30.14 5.47 5.99
CA LEU A 134 -30.45 4.08 6.30
C LEU A 134 -29.17 3.23 6.38
N SER A 135 -28.22 3.44 5.47
CA SER A 135 -26.92 2.76 5.52
C SER A 135 -26.18 3.04 6.83
N GLN A 136 -26.14 4.29 7.29
CA GLN A 136 -25.55 4.65 8.59
C GLN A 136 -26.30 4.05 9.78
N TYR A 137 -27.61 3.89 9.67
CA TYR A 137 -28.43 3.28 10.72
C TYR A 137 -28.27 1.76 10.80
N PHE A 138 -28.30 1.06 9.66
CA PHE A 138 -28.19 -0.40 9.60
C PHE A 138 -26.75 -0.91 9.69
N PHE A 139 -25.78 -0.09 9.28
CA PHE A 139 -24.36 -0.42 9.27
C PHE A 139 -23.54 0.72 9.93
N PRO A 140 -23.76 0.99 11.23
CA PRO A 140 -23.05 2.04 11.93
C PRO A 140 -21.55 1.73 11.96
N LYS A 141 -20.74 2.75 11.67
CA LYS A 141 -19.27 2.65 11.61
C LYS A 141 -18.69 3.31 12.86
N THR A 142 -18.33 2.50 13.84
CA THR A 142 -17.91 2.94 15.19
C THR A 142 -16.39 2.90 15.42
N TYR A 143 -15.63 2.44 14.44
CA TYR A 143 -14.17 2.37 14.50
C TYR A 143 -13.51 3.76 14.47
N TRP A 144 -12.34 3.86 15.09
CA TRP A 144 -11.57 5.11 15.16
C TRP A 144 -10.90 5.45 13.83
N THR A 145 -11.07 6.69 13.37
CA THR A 145 -10.44 7.22 12.14
C THR A 145 -9.85 8.61 12.39
N GLY A 146 -9.22 8.79 13.56
CA GLY A 146 -8.68 10.08 13.97
C GLY A 146 -9.72 10.98 14.64
N ASN A 147 -9.32 12.21 14.92
CA ASN A 147 -10.17 13.22 15.57
C ASN A 147 -10.59 14.34 14.61
N ILE A 148 -9.94 14.41 13.44
CA ILE A 148 -10.06 15.53 12.50
C ILE A 148 -10.67 15.01 11.20
N GLN A 149 -11.86 15.52 10.87
CA GLN A 149 -12.39 15.37 9.53
C GLN A 149 -11.72 16.39 8.61
N ILE A 150 -11.04 15.91 7.57
CA ILE A 150 -10.56 16.79 6.50
C ILE A 150 -11.77 17.16 5.66
N ILE A 151 -12.14 18.44 5.61
CA ILE A 151 -13.30 18.95 4.86
C ILE A 151 -12.81 19.67 3.60
N GLY A 152 -13.53 19.52 2.49
CA GLY A 152 -13.25 20.25 1.25
C GLY A 152 -12.07 19.69 0.43
N ASN A 153 -11.65 20.47 -0.56
CA ASN A 153 -10.48 20.21 -1.40
C ASN A 153 -9.17 20.53 -0.68
N ASP A 154 -9.18 20.70 0.65
CA ASP A 154 -7.98 21.00 1.42
C ASP A 154 -6.90 19.99 1.03
N LEU A 155 -5.88 20.56 0.36
CA LEU A 155 -4.71 19.92 -0.23
C LEU A 155 -3.80 19.44 0.90
N SER A 156 -4.37 18.69 1.87
CA SER A 156 -3.62 18.10 2.95
C SER A 156 -2.58 17.19 2.33
N LYS A 157 -1.34 17.62 2.46
CA LYS A 157 -0.22 16.95 1.81
C LYS A 157 -0.11 15.55 2.37
N THR A 158 0.26 14.61 1.50
CA THR A 158 0.76 13.32 1.95
C THR A 158 2.05 13.59 2.72
N ARG A 159 2.12 13.09 3.94
CA ARG A 159 3.35 12.97 4.71
C ARG A 159 3.72 11.51 4.79
N LEU A 160 5.02 11.23 4.91
CA LEU A 160 5.50 9.87 5.06
C LEU A 160 6.58 9.76 6.13
N VAL A 161 6.56 8.63 6.80
CA VAL A 161 7.66 8.16 7.64
C VAL A 161 7.96 6.70 7.29
N SER A 162 9.19 6.27 7.43
CA SER A 162 9.57 4.90 7.09
C SER A 162 10.53 4.28 8.11
N PHE A 163 10.55 2.95 8.14
CA PHE A 163 11.58 2.19 8.85
C PHE A 163 11.90 0.90 8.12
N LYS A 164 13.07 0.35 8.40
CA LYS A 164 13.51 -0.96 7.91
C LYS A 164 13.76 -1.97 9.03
N LEU A 165 13.64 -3.25 8.67
CA LEU A 165 14.15 -4.38 9.42
C LEU A 165 15.34 -4.99 8.68
N SER A 166 16.42 -5.26 9.40
CA SER A 166 17.58 -5.96 8.85
C SER A 166 17.22 -7.40 8.49
N ASN A 167 17.99 -8.01 7.59
CA ASN A 167 17.85 -9.42 7.21
C ASN A 167 17.78 -10.34 8.45
N GLN A 168 18.71 -10.17 9.41
CA GLN A 168 18.74 -10.97 10.65
C GLN A 168 17.42 -10.88 11.44
N LEU A 169 16.88 -9.67 11.62
CA LEU A 169 15.62 -9.47 12.35
C LEU A 169 14.43 -10.01 11.56
N LEU A 170 14.43 -9.82 10.24
CA LEU A 170 13.38 -10.33 9.36
C LEU A 170 13.31 -11.86 9.39
N ASP A 171 14.46 -12.53 9.36
CA ASP A 171 14.56 -13.98 9.45
C ASP A 171 14.02 -14.53 10.76
N LEU A 172 14.37 -13.87 11.88
CA LEU A 172 13.86 -14.23 13.20
C LEU A 172 12.34 -14.01 13.28
N LEU A 173 11.86 -12.87 12.79
CA LEU A 173 10.44 -12.56 12.73
C LEU A 173 9.67 -13.57 11.86
N HIS A 174 10.23 -13.95 10.71
CA HIS A 174 9.63 -14.93 9.82
C HIS A 174 9.51 -16.30 10.50
N LYS A 175 10.58 -16.80 11.13
CA LYS A 175 10.57 -18.06 11.90
C LYS A 175 9.54 -18.01 13.02
N LYS A 176 9.46 -16.89 13.74
CA LYS A 176 8.48 -16.72 14.82
C LYS A 176 7.04 -16.66 14.29
N CYS A 177 6.79 -15.97 13.18
CA CYS A 177 5.48 -15.96 12.52
C CYS A 177 5.04 -17.38 12.13
N GLN A 178 5.96 -18.22 11.62
CA GLN A 178 5.66 -19.62 11.30
C GLN A 178 5.26 -20.41 12.56
N PHE A 179 6.05 -20.28 13.63
CA PHE A 179 5.76 -20.92 14.91
C PHE A 179 4.39 -20.52 15.48
N GLU A 180 4.06 -19.23 15.42
CA GLU A 180 2.79 -18.67 15.91
C GLU A 180 1.61 -18.86 14.95
N LYS A 181 1.85 -19.51 13.79
CA LYS A 181 0.90 -19.76 12.69
C LYS A 181 0.33 -18.49 12.06
N THR A 182 1.09 -17.40 12.05
CA THR A 182 0.71 -16.08 11.50
C THR A 182 1.47 -15.80 10.19
N THR A 183 1.63 -14.53 9.81
CA THR A 183 2.42 -14.06 8.67
C THR A 183 3.08 -12.73 9.04
N ILE A 184 4.12 -12.33 8.31
CA ILE A 184 4.75 -11.00 8.46
C ILE A 184 3.71 -9.87 8.26
N HIS A 185 2.80 -10.03 7.29
CA HIS A 185 1.71 -9.08 7.04
C HIS A 185 0.88 -8.82 8.30
N THR A 186 0.40 -9.88 8.93
CA THR A 186 -0.41 -9.78 10.15
C THR A 186 0.38 -9.35 11.36
N ALA A 187 1.69 -9.65 11.42
CA ALA A 187 2.57 -9.16 12.48
C ALA A 187 2.76 -7.63 12.40
N ILE A 188 2.98 -7.09 11.18
CA ILE A 188 3.09 -5.65 10.96
C ILE A 188 1.77 -4.94 11.26
N LEU A 189 0.65 -5.50 10.81
CA LEU A 189 -0.65 -4.92 11.13
C LEU A 189 -0.92 -4.96 12.65
N SER A 190 -0.61 -6.05 13.34
CA SER A 190 -0.72 -6.13 14.80
C SER A 190 0.14 -5.07 15.51
N SER A 191 1.40 -4.87 15.08
CA SER A 191 2.26 -3.86 15.72
C SER A 191 1.69 -2.45 15.53
N PHE A 192 1.14 -2.16 14.34
CA PHE A 192 0.45 -0.90 14.07
C PHE A 192 -0.73 -0.71 15.01
N LEU A 193 -1.66 -1.68 15.07
CA LEU A 193 -2.88 -1.53 15.87
C LEU A 193 -2.59 -1.40 17.37
N LEU A 194 -1.59 -2.12 17.89
CA LEU A 194 -1.16 -1.97 19.29
C LEU A 194 -0.52 -0.59 19.53
N SER A 195 0.29 -0.07 18.61
CA SER A 195 0.87 1.27 18.73
C SER A 195 -0.20 2.39 18.75
N ILE A 196 -1.25 2.26 17.94
CA ILE A 196 -2.42 3.16 17.99
C ILE A 196 -3.13 3.06 19.34
N THR A 197 -3.34 1.85 19.84
CA THR A 197 -4.01 1.63 21.14
C THR A 197 -3.24 2.28 22.29
N GLU A 198 -1.90 2.29 22.24
CA GLU A 198 -1.07 3.00 23.23
C GLU A 198 -1.32 4.51 23.24
N ILE A 199 -1.39 5.14 22.05
CA ILE A 199 -1.63 6.59 21.91
C ILE A 199 -3.03 6.98 22.38
N MET A 200 -4.01 6.10 22.21
CA MET A 200 -5.40 6.37 22.62
C MET A 200 -5.64 6.35 24.14
N GLY A 201 -4.61 6.07 24.95
CA GLY A 201 -4.56 6.46 26.36
C GLY A 201 -5.53 5.72 27.29
N LYS A 202 -5.21 4.45 27.62
CA LYS A 202 -5.95 3.61 28.57
C LYS A 202 -7.42 3.35 28.23
N LYS A 203 -7.78 3.38 26.95
CA LYS A 203 -9.14 3.11 26.48
C LYS A 203 -9.14 1.90 25.56
N ASN A 204 -10.28 1.21 25.55
CA ASN A 204 -10.51 0.18 24.56
C ASN A 204 -10.80 0.85 23.22
N VAL A 205 -10.31 0.26 22.14
CA VAL A 205 -10.37 0.87 20.81
C VAL A 205 -10.95 -0.12 19.81
N GLU A 206 -11.87 0.36 18.98
CA GLU A 206 -12.31 -0.36 17.79
C GLU A 206 -11.57 0.19 16.57
N LEU A 207 -10.89 -0.69 15.85
CA LEU A 207 -10.07 -0.35 14.69
C LEU A 207 -10.56 -1.14 13.48
N SER A 208 -10.61 -0.49 12.32
CA SER A 208 -10.88 -1.18 11.06
C SER A 208 -9.67 -1.12 10.16
N CYS A 209 -9.42 -2.22 9.46
CA CYS A 209 -8.29 -2.40 8.59
C CYS A 209 -8.75 -2.83 7.22
N ASN A 210 -8.14 -2.29 6.17
CA ASN A 210 -8.18 -2.87 4.84
C ASN A 210 -6.86 -3.58 4.56
N THR A 211 -6.92 -4.75 3.92
CA THR A 211 -5.75 -5.44 3.38
C THR A 211 -5.88 -5.50 1.88
N ALA A 212 -4.90 -4.97 1.15
CA ALA A 212 -4.85 -5.07 -0.29
C ALA A 212 -4.64 -6.53 -0.74
N VAL A 213 -5.43 -6.97 -1.72
CA VAL A 213 -5.44 -8.34 -2.25
C VAL A 213 -5.19 -8.31 -3.75
N ASN A 214 -4.16 -9.02 -4.21
CA ASN A 214 -3.90 -9.20 -5.64
C ASN A 214 -5.01 -10.03 -6.29
N THR A 215 -5.66 -9.46 -7.30
CA THR A 215 -6.80 -10.07 -8.01
C THR A 215 -6.45 -10.74 -9.32
N ARG A 216 -5.18 -10.72 -9.77
CA ARG A 216 -4.73 -11.37 -11.02
C ARG A 216 -5.12 -12.85 -11.09
N ARG A 217 -5.06 -13.55 -9.96
CA ARG A 217 -5.48 -14.97 -9.82
C ARG A 217 -6.96 -15.21 -10.06
N TYR A 218 -7.78 -14.16 -9.99
CA TYR A 218 -9.21 -14.21 -10.22
C TYR A 218 -9.59 -13.81 -11.64
N CYS A 219 -8.66 -13.38 -12.51
CA CYS A 219 -8.97 -13.09 -13.90
C CYS A 219 -9.17 -14.37 -14.73
N GLN A 220 -9.93 -14.28 -15.82
CA GLN A 220 -10.00 -15.32 -16.85
C GLN A 220 -9.52 -14.79 -18.22
N PRO A 221 -8.39 -15.31 -18.73
CA PRO A 221 -7.47 -16.24 -18.04
C PRO A 221 -6.73 -15.53 -16.89
N ILE A 222 -6.03 -16.32 -16.06
CA ILE A 222 -5.19 -15.79 -14.98
C ILE A 222 -4.17 -14.81 -15.57
N GLU A 223 -4.08 -13.62 -15.00
CA GLU A 223 -3.17 -12.58 -15.49
C GLU A 223 -1.79 -12.71 -14.85
N SER A 224 -0.76 -12.36 -15.63
CA SER A 224 0.63 -12.44 -15.20
C SER A 224 1.00 -11.30 -14.26
N ASN A 225 1.88 -11.57 -13.28
CA ASN A 225 2.49 -10.51 -12.47
C ASN A 225 3.42 -9.59 -13.30
N LYS A 226 3.83 -9.99 -14.51
CA LYS A 226 4.58 -9.11 -15.44
C LYS A 226 3.68 -8.11 -16.18
N LYS A 227 2.36 -8.17 -16.01
CA LYS A 227 1.43 -7.30 -16.71
C LYS A 227 1.11 -6.05 -15.90
N MET A 228 1.17 -4.90 -16.58
CA MET A 228 0.74 -3.61 -16.06
C MET A 228 -0.78 -3.55 -15.95
N GLY A 229 -1.29 -3.00 -14.85
CA GLY A 229 -2.70 -2.71 -14.67
C GLY A 229 -3.12 -2.70 -13.20
N VAL A 230 -4.40 -2.47 -12.97
CA VAL A 230 -4.96 -2.35 -11.62
C VAL A 230 -5.67 -3.65 -11.25
N PHE A 231 -4.96 -4.56 -10.60
CA PHE A 231 -5.47 -5.86 -10.20
C PHE A 231 -5.44 -5.98 -8.68
N VAL A 232 -6.15 -5.05 -8.02
CA VAL A 232 -6.23 -4.98 -6.56
C VAL A 232 -7.68 -4.89 -6.10
N SER A 233 -7.95 -5.54 -4.97
CA SER A 233 -9.17 -5.39 -4.20
C SER A 233 -8.80 -5.35 -2.71
N GLY A 234 -9.79 -5.30 -1.83
CA GLY A 234 -9.59 -5.18 -0.40
C GLY A 234 -10.27 -6.30 0.38
N ALA A 235 -9.64 -6.71 1.48
CA ALA A 235 -10.23 -7.54 2.53
C ALA A 235 -10.30 -6.71 3.82
N ASP A 236 -11.52 -6.40 4.26
CA ASP A 236 -11.79 -5.65 5.48
C ASP A 236 -11.69 -6.56 6.72
N SER A 237 -11.15 -6.03 7.81
CA SER A 237 -11.18 -6.68 9.13
C SER A 237 -11.40 -5.66 10.24
N TYR A 238 -12.01 -6.11 11.34
CA TYR A 238 -12.43 -5.25 12.45
C TYR A 238 -11.95 -5.84 13.77
N HIS A 239 -11.30 -5.00 14.57
CA HIS A 239 -10.60 -5.43 15.78
C HIS A 239 -10.93 -4.52 16.94
N TYR A 240 -11.52 -5.13 17.97
CA TYR A 240 -11.65 -4.51 19.28
C TYR A 240 -10.44 -4.86 20.12
N ILE A 241 -9.64 -3.86 20.49
CA ILE A 241 -8.45 -4.04 21.31
C ILE A 241 -8.74 -3.53 22.71
N PRO A 242 -8.83 -4.43 23.71
CA PRO A 242 -8.97 -4.01 25.09
C PRO A 242 -7.65 -3.41 25.57
N TYR A 243 -7.72 -2.30 26.31
CA TYR A 243 -6.56 -1.77 26.98
C TYR A 243 -6.02 -2.77 28.01
N ARG A 244 -4.70 -2.92 28.04
CA ARG A 244 -3.95 -3.66 29.06
C ARG A 244 -2.71 -2.88 29.47
N ASN A 245 -2.25 -3.11 30.69
CA ASN A 245 -0.97 -2.54 31.14
C ASN A 245 0.21 -3.06 30.31
N ASN A 246 0.11 -4.31 29.83
CA ASN A 246 1.07 -4.89 28.91
C ASN A 246 0.36 -5.28 27.61
N LEU A 247 0.43 -4.41 26.59
CA LEU A 247 -0.23 -4.65 25.31
C LEU A 247 0.50 -5.68 24.45
N ILE A 248 1.80 -5.93 24.70
CA ILE A 248 2.59 -6.89 23.91
C ILE A 248 2.04 -8.32 24.03
N ASP A 249 1.41 -8.66 25.15
CA ASP A 249 0.79 -9.97 25.38
C ASP A 249 -0.38 -10.25 24.42
N LEU A 250 -0.93 -9.20 23.80
CA LEU A 250 -2.00 -9.31 22.80
C LEU A 250 -1.46 -9.53 21.38
N PHE A 251 -0.16 -9.38 21.14
CA PHE A 251 0.42 -9.33 19.80
C PHE A 251 0.12 -10.58 18.96
N TRP A 252 0.52 -11.76 19.44
CA TRP A 252 0.33 -13.01 18.69
C TRP A 252 -1.13 -13.46 18.62
N PRO A 253 -1.95 -13.36 19.69
CA PRO A 253 -3.39 -13.56 19.59
C PRO A 253 -4.05 -12.66 18.54
N LEU A 254 -3.71 -11.37 18.53
CA LEU A 254 -4.23 -10.41 17.56
C LEU A 254 -3.79 -10.75 16.13
N ALA A 255 -2.53 -11.12 15.92
CA ALA A 255 -2.01 -11.49 14.61
C ALA A 255 -2.73 -12.72 14.03
N ARG A 256 -3.06 -13.72 14.87
CA ARG A 256 -3.87 -14.88 14.46
C ARG A 256 -5.30 -14.47 14.12
N GLN A 257 -5.95 -13.67 14.97
CA GLN A 257 -7.30 -13.17 14.73
C GLN A 257 -7.40 -12.39 13.41
N ILE A 258 -6.44 -11.49 13.14
CA ILE A 258 -6.34 -10.75 11.88
C ILE A 258 -6.26 -11.71 10.69
N LYS A 259 -5.37 -12.72 10.76
CA LYS A 259 -5.19 -13.70 9.68
C LYS A 259 -6.47 -14.46 9.37
N GLU A 260 -7.18 -14.91 10.41
CA GLU A 260 -8.44 -15.62 10.28
C GLU A 260 -9.53 -14.76 9.61
N GLN A 261 -9.67 -13.50 10.04
CA GLN A 261 -10.64 -12.57 9.44
C GLN A 261 -10.30 -12.26 7.98
N ILE A 262 -9.04 -11.97 7.65
CA ILE A 262 -8.60 -11.68 6.26
C ILE A 262 -8.92 -12.87 5.36
N ASN A 263 -8.57 -14.09 5.77
CA ASN A 263 -8.82 -15.29 4.96
C ASN A 263 -10.31 -15.48 4.68
N LYS A 264 -11.15 -15.30 5.70
CA LYS A 264 -12.60 -15.35 5.55
C LYS A 264 -13.12 -14.28 4.57
N GLU A 265 -12.63 -13.05 4.69
CA GLU A 265 -13.10 -11.94 3.87
C GLU A 265 -12.66 -12.05 2.40
N ILE A 266 -11.46 -12.60 2.15
CA ILE A 266 -10.97 -12.89 0.79
C ILE A 266 -11.93 -13.84 0.06
N GLU A 267 -12.46 -14.85 0.74
CA GLU A 267 -13.39 -15.82 0.16
C GLU A 267 -14.77 -15.21 -0.11
N HIS A 268 -15.21 -14.27 0.73
CA HIS A 268 -16.60 -13.81 0.72
C HIS A 268 -16.84 -12.46 0.06
N SER A 269 -15.86 -11.56 0.01
CA SER A 269 -16.13 -10.15 -0.34
C SER A 269 -15.31 -9.59 -1.49
N VAL A 270 -14.14 -10.16 -1.81
CA VAL A 270 -13.28 -9.69 -2.90
C VAL A 270 -13.99 -9.76 -4.26
N LEU A 271 -14.51 -10.93 -4.64
CA LEU A 271 -15.21 -11.10 -5.91
C LEU A 271 -16.52 -10.29 -6.01
N PRO A 272 -17.41 -10.28 -4.99
CA PRO A 272 -18.59 -9.42 -5.01
C PRO A 272 -18.25 -7.94 -5.16
N LEU A 273 -17.22 -7.46 -4.45
CA LEU A 273 -16.81 -6.07 -4.51
C LEU A 273 -16.42 -5.68 -5.94
N ILE A 274 -15.48 -6.43 -6.56
CA ILE A 274 -15.04 -6.21 -7.94
C ILE A 274 -16.24 -6.17 -8.89
N GLN A 275 -17.17 -7.11 -8.75
CA GLN A 275 -18.34 -7.20 -9.62
C GLN A 275 -19.38 -6.11 -9.38
N SER A 276 -19.45 -5.55 -8.17
CA SER A 276 -20.35 -4.43 -7.87
C SER A 276 -19.88 -3.11 -8.50
N LEU A 277 -18.57 -2.95 -8.76
CA LEU A 277 -18.01 -1.69 -9.24
C LEU A 277 -18.58 -1.27 -10.61
N LYS A 278 -19.00 -2.24 -11.45
CA LYS A 278 -19.61 -1.96 -12.76
C LYS A 278 -20.95 -1.24 -12.69
N PHE A 279 -21.60 -1.25 -11.52
CA PHE A 279 -22.87 -0.56 -11.30
C PHE A 279 -22.67 0.89 -10.85
N ILE A 280 -21.42 1.31 -10.63
CA ILE A 280 -21.10 2.71 -10.32
C ILE A 280 -21.04 3.49 -11.63
N SER A 281 -22.06 4.31 -11.88
CA SER A 281 -22.15 5.14 -13.09
C SER A 281 -21.36 6.45 -13.00
N ASN A 282 -21.18 6.99 -11.79
CA ASN A 282 -20.44 8.22 -11.54
C ASN A 282 -19.51 8.06 -10.33
N TRP A 283 -18.24 7.75 -10.61
CA TRP A 283 -17.21 7.53 -9.61
C TRP A 283 -16.93 8.76 -8.75
N ASN A 284 -16.87 9.95 -9.35
CA ASN A 284 -16.59 11.18 -8.59
C ASN A 284 -17.69 11.45 -7.56
N GLN A 285 -18.95 11.35 -7.97
CA GLN A 285 -20.08 11.54 -7.06
C GLN A 285 -20.10 10.46 -5.99
N PHE A 286 -19.87 9.20 -6.36
CA PHE A 286 -19.80 8.08 -5.42
C PHE A 286 -18.73 8.28 -4.33
N LEU A 287 -17.53 8.72 -4.69
CA LEU A 287 -16.44 8.97 -3.74
C LEU A 287 -16.72 10.17 -2.83
N ILE A 288 -17.22 11.28 -3.39
CA ILE A 288 -17.67 12.43 -2.60
C ILE A 288 -18.76 12.00 -1.60
N ASP A 289 -19.66 11.14 -2.05
CA ASP A 289 -20.78 10.68 -1.28
C ASP A 289 -20.39 9.76 -0.13
N GLN A 290 -19.41 8.87 -0.35
CA GLN A 290 -18.80 8.06 0.69
C GLN A 290 -18.07 8.93 1.72
N ARG A 291 -17.23 9.87 1.29
CA ARG A 291 -16.50 10.75 2.23
C ARG A 291 -17.44 11.48 3.19
N LYS A 292 -18.62 11.89 2.73
CA LYS A 292 -19.64 12.54 3.59
C LYS A 292 -20.29 11.59 4.59
N SER A 293 -20.36 10.29 4.31
CA SER A 293 -21.04 9.32 5.17
C SER A 293 -20.11 8.57 6.12
N LEU A 294 -18.79 8.65 5.90
CA LEU A 294 -17.77 7.93 6.64
C LEU A 294 -17.31 8.69 7.89
N PRO A 295 -16.94 7.98 8.98
CA PRO A 295 -16.34 8.60 10.16
C PRO A 295 -15.09 9.42 9.78
N ASN A 296 -15.13 10.72 10.03
CA ASN A 296 -14.09 11.69 9.63
C ASN A 296 -13.68 11.64 8.14
N GLY A 297 -14.52 11.07 7.28
CA GLY A 297 -14.23 10.91 5.85
C GLY A 297 -13.39 9.69 5.47
N TYR A 298 -13.02 8.83 6.41
CA TYR A 298 -12.17 7.67 6.15
C TYR A 298 -12.95 6.34 6.18
N GLN A 299 -12.65 5.49 5.21
CA GLN A 299 -13.24 4.16 5.13
C GLN A 299 -12.64 3.23 6.18
N HIS A 300 -11.36 3.37 6.52
CA HIS A 300 -10.72 2.55 7.54
C HIS A 300 -9.76 3.33 8.41
N THR A 301 -9.38 2.75 9.55
CA THR A 301 -8.27 3.28 10.35
C THR A 301 -6.95 3.14 9.60
N VAL A 302 -6.71 1.98 8.99
CA VAL A 302 -5.46 1.68 8.31
C VAL A 302 -5.70 0.81 7.08
N ASP A 303 -4.99 1.10 5.99
CA ASP A 303 -4.80 0.18 4.87
C ASP A 303 -3.41 -0.42 4.95
N ILE A 304 -3.27 -1.70 4.61
CA ILE A 304 -1.96 -2.35 4.48
C ILE A 304 -1.85 -3.02 3.11
N SER A 305 -0.88 -2.56 2.34
CA SER A 305 -0.45 -3.16 1.08
C SER A 305 0.92 -3.80 1.30
N ASN A 306 0.98 -5.12 1.17
CA ASN A 306 2.21 -5.88 1.31
C ASN A 306 2.55 -6.55 -0.01
N ILE A 307 3.51 -5.95 -0.71
CA ILE A 307 4.12 -6.51 -1.89
C ILE A 307 5.21 -7.45 -1.37
N LEU A 308 4.89 -8.74 -1.32
CA LEU A 308 5.72 -9.84 -0.81
C LEU A 308 7.20 -9.79 -1.26
N GLY A 309 8.01 -10.73 -0.77
CA GLY A 309 9.43 -10.87 -1.16
C GLY A 309 9.65 -10.76 -2.67
N TRP A 310 10.43 -9.75 -3.04
CA TRP A 310 10.88 -9.49 -4.39
C TRP A 310 12.38 -9.69 -4.46
N SER A 311 12.77 -10.83 -5.04
CA SER A 311 14.16 -11.19 -5.27
C SER A 311 14.47 -11.07 -6.76
N PHE A 312 15.56 -10.38 -7.07
CA PHE A 312 16.15 -10.45 -8.41
C PHE A 312 17.32 -11.41 -8.42
N HIS A 313 17.23 -12.38 -9.31
CA HIS A 313 18.36 -13.21 -9.69
C HIS A 313 18.57 -13.00 -11.19
N SER A 314 19.39 -12.02 -11.54
CA SER A 314 19.90 -11.91 -12.91
C SER A 314 20.95 -13.00 -13.12
N ASN A 315 20.89 -13.70 -14.25
CA ASN A 315 21.93 -14.65 -14.66
C ASN A 315 23.22 -13.93 -15.11
N ASP A 316 23.16 -12.60 -15.30
CA ASP A 316 24.28 -11.74 -15.62
C ASP A 316 24.47 -10.69 -14.51
N PRO A 317 25.67 -10.60 -13.90
CA PRO A 317 25.90 -9.81 -12.69
C PRO A 317 26.06 -8.30 -12.94
N SER A 318 25.91 -7.81 -14.17
CA SER A 318 26.21 -6.41 -14.52
C SER A 318 25.35 -5.38 -13.77
N TRP A 319 24.07 -5.68 -13.49
CA TRP A 319 23.18 -4.83 -12.71
C TRP A 319 22.46 -5.61 -11.62
N ASN A 320 22.43 -5.06 -10.40
CA ASN A 320 21.75 -5.66 -9.24
C ASN A 320 20.90 -4.61 -8.52
N ILE A 321 19.72 -5.01 -8.05
CA ILE A 321 18.98 -4.21 -7.07
C ILE A 321 19.58 -4.46 -5.70
N ILE A 322 19.81 -3.40 -4.92
CA ILE A 322 20.37 -3.51 -3.56
C ILE A 322 19.25 -3.49 -2.53
N HIS A 323 18.34 -2.52 -2.66
CA HIS A 323 17.17 -2.36 -1.80
C HIS A 323 16.03 -1.77 -2.63
N GLY A 324 14.82 -1.78 -2.08
CA GLY A 324 13.67 -1.18 -2.71
C GLY A 324 12.62 -0.74 -1.70
N GLY A 325 11.70 0.09 -2.18
CA GLY A 325 10.60 0.63 -1.41
C GLY A 325 9.41 0.87 -2.34
N PHE A 326 8.22 0.92 -1.75
CA PHE A 326 7.07 1.48 -2.44
C PHE A 326 6.18 2.19 -1.42
N THR A 327 5.45 3.19 -1.89
CA THR A 327 4.47 3.90 -1.09
C THR A 327 3.33 4.37 -1.98
N GLN A 328 2.29 4.87 -1.34
CA GLN A 328 1.12 5.44 -1.98
C GLN A 328 0.84 6.81 -1.37
N SER A 329 0.30 7.73 -2.16
CA SER A 329 -0.25 8.98 -1.64
C SER A 329 -1.37 8.70 -0.65
N ALA A 330 -1.56 9.57 0.34
CA ALA A 330 -2.67 9.46 1.26
C ALA A 330 -4.01 9.56 0.48
N ASN A 331 -4.91 8.62 0.76
CA ASN A 331 -6.16 8.46 0.02
C ASN A 331 -7.26 9.38 0.56
N THR A 332 -7.95 10.09 -0.33
CA THR A 332 -8.99 11.06 0.05
C THR A 332 -10.26 10.42 0.67
N VAL A 333 -10.56 9.16 0.31
CA VAL A 333 -11.76 8.41 0.79
C VAL A 333 -11.35 7.04 1.35
N GLY A 334 -10.04 6.77 1.45
CA GLY A 334 -9.49 5.49 1.87
C GLY A 334 -9.26 5.44 3.38
N SER A 335 -8.09 4.98 3.77
CA SER A 335 -7.71 4.85 5.18
C SER A 335 -7.00 6.09 5.71
N LEU A 336 -7.13 6.33 7.02
CA LEU A 336 -6.39 7.39 7.70
C LEU A 336 -4.87 7.21 7.55
N PHE A 337 -4.40 5.97 7.75
CA PHE A 337 -3.01 5.57 7.51
C PHE A 337 -2.92 4.54 6.39
N THR A 338 -1.85 4.59 5.62
CA THR A 338 -1.51 3.55 4.64
C THR A 338 -0.14 2.98 4.95
N LEU A 339 -0.08 1.67 5.19
CA LEU A 339 1.13 0.90 5.38
C LEU A 339 1.52 0.26 4.05
N SER A 340 2.64 0.68 3.49
CA SER A 340 3.22 0.07 2.29
C SER A 340 4.45 -0.75 2.67
N VAL A 341 4.36 -2.06 2.52
CA VAL A 341 5.36 -3.04 2.99
C VAL A 341 5.95 -3.79 1.81
N VAL A 342 7.26 -3.72 1.65
CA VAL A 342 7.97 -4.53 0.65
C VAL A 342 9.22 -5.15 1.24
N THR A 343 9.53 -6.36 0.81
CA THR A 343 10.81 -7.00 1.09
C THR A 343 11.59 -7.13 -0.20
N VAL A 344 12.74 -6.47 -0.29
CA VAL A 344 13.63 -6.55 -1.46
C VAL A 344 14.97 -7.04 -0.99
N ASN A 345 15.45 -8.17 -1.54
CA ASN A 345 16.71 -8.81 -1.15
C ASN A 345 16.90 -8.87 0.37
N ASP A 346 15.91 -9.45 1.05
CA ASP A 346 15.87 -9.69 2.50
C ASP A 346 15.86 -8.44 3.39
N ILE A 347 15.71 -7.25 2.81
CA ILE A 347 15.47 -6.01 3.56
C ILE A 347 13.98 -5.68 3.47
N LEU A 348 13.30 -5.72 4.60
CA LEU A 348 11.90 -5.29 4.70
C LEU A 348 11.85 -3.80 5.01
N LYS A 349 11.15 -3.04 4.16
CA LYS A 349 10.86 -1.62 4.36
C LYS A 349 9.37 -1.39 4.53
N VAL A 350 9.01 -0.59 5.54
CA VAL A 350 7.64 -0.16 5.80
C VAL A 350 7.57 1.35 5.67
N TYR A 351 6.68 1.82 4.79
CA TYR A 351 6.27 3.21 4.71
C TYR A 351 4.90 3.40 5.38
N ILE A 352 4.77 4.46 6.16
CA ILE A 352 3.50 4.92 6.73
C ILE A 352 3.18 6.26 6.08
N SER A 353 2.16 6.31 5.23
CA SER A 353 1.66 7.55 4.64
C SER A 353 0.30 7.96 5.22
N PHE A 354 0.11 9.27 5.35
CA PHE A 354 -1.08 9.87 5.98
C PHE A 354 -1.23 11.32 5.51
N HIS A 355 -2.39 11.92 5.74
CA HIS A 355 -2.61 13.34 5.46
C HIS A 355 -2.05 14.20 6.60
N GLU A 356 -1.30 15.26 6.27
CA GLU A 356 -0.63 16.15 7.23
C GLU A 356 -1.52 16.65 8.37
N HIS A 357 -2.78 16.95 8.06
CA HIS A 357 -3.75 17.50 9.02
C HIS A 357 -4.71 16.45 9.61
N SER A 358 -4.52 15.17 9.30
CA SER A 358 -5.37 14.09 9.83
C SER A 358 -4.99 13.68 11.26
N ILE A 359 -3.76 14.00 11.66
CA ILE A 359 -3.19 13.75 12.99
C ILE A 359 -2.73 15.08 13.56
N GLU A 360 -2.92 15.27 14.87
CA GLU A 360 -2.68 16.56 15.54
C GLU A 360 -1.19 16.97 15.50
N ASN A 361 -0.27 16.01 15.56
CA ASN A 361 1.16 16.26 15.56
C ASN A 361 1.94 15.11 14.89
N ILE A 362 2.91 15.46 14.04
CA ILE A 362 3.85 14.53 13.40
C ILE A 362 4.63 13.66 14.41
N GLU A 363 4.89 14.17 15.61
CA GLU A 363 5.53 13.42 16.69
C GLU A 363 4.74 12.18 17.10
N GLN A 364 3.39 12.23 17.01
CA GLN A 364 2.56 11.05 17.26
C GLN A 364 2.82 9.97 16.22
N VAL A 365 2.98 10.34 14.94
CA VAL A 365 3.27 9.36 13.87
C VAL A 365 4.70 8.82 13.94
N ASN A 366 5.66 9.66 14.35
CA ASN A 366 7.01 9.17 14.66
C ASN A 366 7.00 8.19 15.83
N PHE A 367 6.22 8.46 16.88
CA PHE A 367 6.02 7.52 17.97
C PHE A 367 5.38 6.21 17.49
N ILE A 368 4.33 6.26 16.65
CA ILE A 368 3.73 5.07 16.02
C ILE A 368 4.82 4.25 15.32
N LYS A 369 5.59 4.88 14.44
CA LYS A 369 6.65 4.25 13.65
C LYS A 369 7.71 3.57 14.54
N ASP A 370 8.26 4.29 15.51
CA ASP A 370 9.28 3.75 16.41
C ASP A 370 8.72 2.63 17.29
N ARG A 371 7.49 2.81 17.78
CA ARG A 371 6.83 1.82 18.62
C ARG A 371 6.45 0.56 17.86
N MET A 372 5.98 0.68 16.63
CA MET A 372 5.75 -0.46 15.74
C MET A 372 7.00 -1.31 15.57
N LYS A 373 8.13 -0.65 15.26
CA LYS A 373 9.42 -1.33 15.09
C LYS A 373 9.82 -2.04 16.38
N GLN A 374 9.69 -1.37 17.53
CA GLN A 374 9.99 -1.97 18.83
C GLN A 374 9.09 -3.17 19.14
N ILE A 375 7.77 -3.05 18.94
CA ILE A 375 6.81 -4.15 19.16
C ILE A 375 7.15 -5.37 18.29
N LEU A 376 7.54 -5.16 17.03
CA LEU A 376 7.96 -6.24 16.15
C LEU A 376 9.22 -6.95 16.67
N ILE A 377 10.19 -6.20 17.20
CA ILE A 377 11.41 -6.75 17.79
C ILE A 377 11.10 -7.50 19.08
N ASP A 378 10.29 -6.92 19.98
CA ASP A 378 9.89 -7.54 21.24
C ASP A 378 9.13 -8.86 20.99
N ALA A 379 8.24 -8.88 19.99
CA ALA A 379 7.44 -10.04 19.64
C ALA A 379 8.26 -11.26 19.18
N ILE A 380 9.47 -11.06 18.66
CA ILE A 380 10.39 -12.15 18.30
C ILE A 380 10.75 -13.01 19.52
N TYR A 381 10.82 -12.39 20.70
CA TYR A 381 11.29 -13.00 21.94
C TYR A 381 10.19 -13.36 22.95
N LEU A 382 8.93 -13.07 22.62
CA LEU A 382 7.75 -13.67 23.27
C LEU A 382 7.64 -15.14 22.88
#